data_AF-A0A352V3P0-F1
#
_entry.id   AF-A0A352V3P0-F1
#
_cell.length_a   1.000
_cell.length_b   1.000
_cell.length_c   1.000
_cell.angle_alpha   90.00
_cell.angle_beta   90.00
_cell.angle_gamma   90.00
#
_symmetry.space_group_name_H-M   'P 1'
#
loop_
_entity.id
_entity.type
_entity.pdbx_description
1 polymer ?
#
loop_
_entity_poly.entity_id
_entity_poly.type
_entity_poly.pdbx_seq_one_letter_code
_entity_poly.pdbx_strand_id
1 'polypeptide(L)'
;MSHLITLADGGVLDLSAWPLPDGVEDGVLNRTQLARAFAVTENTITKWIGLGLPVLSEGQNGIAYEFQLSHCWAWKNARDEKARATKARGDQIAAQAMLGFRNLDADQEEEEGHLTADDIRKMSEAEYHRNRVAEQRGDLVRADRVRALFEESLVRIGTSLDTLPDFLEMKFGLTAEQVADVEQRTDQLREKIRGDLEELLRRPGAVLAIGDRQGELGV
;
A
#
# COMPACT_ATOMS: atom_id res chain seq x y z
N MET A 1 43.02 19.55 16.55
CA MET A 1 43.55 18.65 15.50
C MET A 1 42.79 18.99 14.23
N SER A 2 43.45 19.07 13.07
CA SER A 2 42.76 19.43 11.83
C SER A 2 41.73 18.36 11.48
N HIS A 3 40.43 18.67 11.61
CA HIS A 3 39.33 17.78 11.25
C HIS A 3 39.11 17.70 9.74
N LEU A 4 40.03 18.24 8.94
CA LEU A 4 39.93 18.28 7.48
C LEU A 4 40.89 17.22 6.90
N ILE A 5 40.37 16.40 6.00
CA ILE A 5 41.17 15.46 5.21
C ILE A 5 41.09 15.83 3.74
N THR A 6 42.19 15.61 3.01
CA THR A 6 42.21 15.72 1.56
C THR A 6 41.96 14.35 0.95
N LEU A 7 40.96 14.26 0.09
CA LEU A 7 40.60 13.07 -0.66
C LEU A 7 41.52 12.91 -1.89
N ALA A 8 41.52 11.71 -2.48
CA ALA A 8 42.34 11.40 -3.65
C ALA A 8 41.99 12.24 -4.90
N ASP A 9 40.78 12.80 -4.96
CA ASP A 9 40.31 13.70 -6.03
C ASP A 9 40.67 15.19 -5.78
N GLY A 10 41.40 15.48 -4.69
CA GLY A 10 41.75 16.84 -4.27
C GLY A 10 40.64 17.56 -3.49
N GLY A 11 39.51 16.91 -3.24
CA GLY A 11 38.44 17.43 -2.39
C GLY A 11 38.86 17.49 -0.92
N VAL A 12 38.32 18.47 -0.17
CA VAL A 12 38.53 18.57 1.27
C VAL A 12 37.26 18.13 1.99
N LEU A 13 37.39 17.19 2.92
CA LEU A 13 36.29 16.66 3.71
C LEU A 13 36.48 16.99 5.20
N ASP A 14 35.45 17.57 5.81
CA ASP A 14 35.40 17.85 7.24
C ASP A 14 34.83 16.64 8.01
N LEU A 15 35.66 16.02 8.83
CA LEU A 15 35.31 14.90 9.70
C LEU A 15 34.31 15.31 10.80
N SER A 16 34.28 16.58 11.20
CA SER A 16 33.36 17.06 12.24
C SER A 16 31.90 17.09 11.77
N ALA A 17 31.67 17.16 10.45
CA ALA A 17 30.33 17.08 9.88
C ALA A 17 29.73 15.67 9.95
N TRP A 18 30.57 14.64 10.09
CA TRP A 18 30.16 13.24 10.21
C TRP A 18 31.02 12.51 11.25
N PRO A 19 30.84 12.81 12.55
CA PRO A 19 31.60 12.17 13.61
C PRO A 19 31.27 10.68 13.70
N LEU A 20 32.20 9.91 14.24
CA LEU A 20 31.93 8.51 14.58
C LEU A 20 30.81 8.43 15.64
N PRO A 21 30.00 7.35 15.64
CA PRO A 21 28.98 7.14 16.66
C PRO A 21 29.56 7.09 18.08
N ASP A 22 28.76 7.49 19.06
CA ASP A 22 29.15 7.49 20.47
C ASP A 22 29.63 6.09 20.92
N GLY A 23 30.80 6.06 21.56
CA GLY A 23 31.42 4.81 22.05
C GLY A 23 32.23 4.03 21.02
N VAL A 24 32.39 4.53 19.78
CA VAL A 24 33.26 3.93 18.77
C VAL A 24 34.64 4.61 18.81
N GLU A 25 35.67 3.84 19.15
CA GLU A 25 37.05 4.29 19.05
C GLU A 25 37.51 4.33 17.59
N ASP A 26 38.24 5.39 17.24
CA ASP A 26 38.87 5.50 15.92
C ASP A 26 40.13 4.64 15.84
N GLY A 27 40.37 4.03 14.68
CA GLY A 27 41.48 3.10 14.52
C GLY A 27 41.77 2.75 13.06
N VAL A 28 42.96 2.20 12.84
CA VAL A 28 43.41 1.71 11.54
C VAL A 28 42.89 0.29 11.34
N LEU A 29 42.16 0.09 10.25
CA LEU A 29 41.54 -1.18 9.89
C LEU A 29 42.06 -1.67 8.54
N ASN A 30 42.14 -2.98 8.37
CA ASN A 30 42.32 -3.59 7.05
C ASN A 30 40.98 -3.74 6.31
N ARG A 31 41.02 -4.13 5.03
CA ARG A 31 39.82 -4.24 4.18
C ARG A 31 38.73 -5.14 4.78
N THR A 32 39.09 -6.29 5.34
CA THR A 32 38.14 -7.24 5.96
C THR A 32 37.50 -6.64 7.21
N GLN A 33 38.28 -5.96 8.04
CA GLN A 33 37.80 -5.31 9.26
C GLN A 33 36.89 -4.12 8.93
N LEU A 34 37.24 -3.30 7.93
CA LEU A 34 36.43 -2.19 7.49
C LEU A 34 35.09 -2.65 6.89
N ALA A 35 35.11 -3.74 6.10
CA ALA A 35 33.89 -4.36 5.56
C ALA A 35 32.95 -4.81 6.69
N ARG A 36 33.48 -5.43 7.75
CA ARG A 36 32.71 -5.80 8.95
C ARG A 36 32.18 -4.58 9.70
N ALA A 37 33.00 -3.55 9.89
CA ALA A 37 32.61 -2.33 10.58
C ALA A 37 31.42 -1.61 9.90
N PHE A 38 31.36 -1.65 8.57
CA PHE A 38 30.26 -1.06 7.80
C PHE A 38 29.14 -2.04 7.43
N ALA A 39 29.21 -3.30 7.88
CA ALA A 39 28.28 -4.37 7.52
C ALA A 39 28.10 -4.54 5.99
N VAL A 40 29.20 -4.48 5.23
CA VAL A 40 29.24 -4.66 3.77
C VAL A 40 30.23 -5.75 3.37
N THR A 41 30.27 -6.10 2.08
CA THR A 41 31.24 -7.07 1.55
C THR A 41 32.59 -6.42 1.23
N GLU A 42 33.68 -7.19 1.24
CA GLU A 42 35.00 -6.69 0.79
C GLU A 42 35.00 -6.21 -0.68
N ASN A 43 34.14 -6.79 -1.51
CA ASN A 43 33.96 -6.34 -2.90
C ASN A 43 33.36 -4.93 -2.95
N THR A 44 32.47 -4.60 -2.01
CA THR A 44 31.91 -3.24 -1.86
C THR A 44 33.01 -2.25 -1.49
N ILE A 45 33.90 -2.60 -0.56
CA ILE A 45 35.04 -1.75 -0.19
C ILE A 45 35.98 -1.57 -1.37
N THR A 46 36.29 -2.63 -2.11
CA THR A 46 37.11 -2.56 -3.34
C THR A 46 36.49 -1.60 -4.37
N LYS A 47 35.17 -1.65 -4.54
CA LYS A 47 34.45 -0.69 -5.40
C LYS A 47 34.57 0.74 -4.87
N TRP A 48 34.48 0.95 -3.56
CA TRP A 48 34.58 2.27 -2.95
C TRP A 48 35.98 2.87 -3.08
N ILE A 49 37.04 2.07 -3.03
CA ILE A 49 38.41 2.51 -3.33
C ILE A 49 38.45 3.14 -4.73
N GLY A 50 37.87 2.48 -5.74
CA GLY A 50 37.77 3.04 -7.10
C GLY A 50 36.88 4.30 -7.21
N LEU A 51 36.07 4.61 -6.19
CA LEU A 51 35.26 5.83 -6.11
C LEU A 51 35.92 6.94 -5.26
N GLY A 52 37.14 6.72 -4.78
CA GLY A 52 37.89 7.69 -3.98
C GLY A 52 37.73 7.54 -2.46
N LEU A 53 37.44 6.34 -1.96
CA LEU A 53 37.49 6.05 -0.52
C LEU A 53 38.88 6.40 0.04
N PRO A 54 38.99 7.10 1.19
CA PRO A 54 40.28 7.43 1.80
C PRO A 54 41.08 6.18 2.14
N VAL A 55 42.27 6.06 1.56
CA VAL A 55 43.24 5.00 1.85
C VAL A 55 44.42 5.63 2.58
N LEU A 56 44.82 5.06 3.72
CA LEU A 56 45.97 5.53 4.49
C LEU A 56 47.28 4.97 3.91
N SER A 57 47.27 3.69 3.54
CA SER A 57 48.37 3.00 2.88
C SER A 57 47.83 2.06 1.81
N GLU A 58 48.26 2.27 0.56
CA GLU A 58 47.92 1.39 -0.54
C GLU A 58 48.67 0.06 -0.40
N GLY A 59 47.94 -1.05 -0.37
CA GLY A 59 48.55 -2.38 -0.29
C GLY A 59 49.41 -2.67 -1.52
N GLN A 60 50.71 -2.90 -1.33
CA GLN A 60 51.63 -3.47 -2.33
C GLN A 60 51.74 -4.99 -2.15
N ASN A 61 52.49 -5.69 -3.01
CA ASN A 61 52.72 -7.14 -2.91
C ASN A 61 53.16 -7.56 -1.49
N GLY A 62 52.24 -8.16 -0.73
CA GLY A 62 52.47 -8.62 0.65
C GLY A 62 52.09 -7.63 1.76
N ILE A 63 51.62 -6.42 1.45
CA ILE A 63 51.18 -5.40 2.41
C ILE A 63 49.66 -5.23 2.29
N ALA A 64 48.94 -5.33 3.39
CA ALA A 64 47.49 -5.13 3.42
C ALA A 64 47.16 -3.63 3.31
N TYR A 65 46.02 -3.30 2.68
CA TYR A 65 45.49 -1.95 2.71
C TYR A 65 45.17 -1.49 4.13
N GLU A 66 45.50 -0.25 4.44
CA GLU A 66 45.19 0.40 5.72
C GLU A 66 44.20 1.53 5.53
N PHE A 67 43.18 1.57 6.38
CA PHE A 67 42.10 2.54 6.35
C PHE A 67 41.88 3.14 7.73
N GLN A 68 41.78 4.47 7.82
CA GLN A 68 41.34 5.13 9.04
C GLN A 68 39.81 5.09 9.12
N LEU A 69 39.25 4.59 10.23
CA LEU A 69 37.81 4.39 10.38
C LEU A 69 37.03 5.72 10.30
N SER A 70 37.47 6.77 11.01
CA SER A 70 36.84 8.10 10.98
C SER A 70 36.79 8.71 9.58
N HIS A 71 37.87 8.58 8.81
CA HIS A 71 37.95 9.11 7.44
C HIS A 71 36.98 8.39 6.51
N CYS A 72 36.95 7.06 6.60
CA CYS A 72 36.06 6.23 5.78
C CYS A 72 34.59 6.44 6.14
N TRP A 73 34.28 6.64 7.43
CA TRP A 73 32.94 6.94 7.92
C TRP A 73 32.43 8.28 7.39
N ALA A 74 33.24 9.34 7.51
CA ALA A 74 32.87 10.65 7.01
C ALA A 74 32.65 10.63 5.49
N TRP A 75 33.55 9.97 4.74
CA TRP A 75 33.42 9.85 3.29
C TRP A 75 32.15 9.11 2.88
N LYS A 76 31.84 8.00 3.55
CA LYS A 76 30.63 7.21 3.27
C LYS A 76 29.38 8.07 3.46
N ASN A 77 29.27 8.76 4.59
CA ASN A 77 28.09 9.58 4.87
C ASN A 77 27.97 10.77 3.92
N ALA A 78 29.07 11.45 3.60
CA ALA A 78 29.08 12.54 2.61
C ALA A 78 28.66 12.05 1.22
N ARG A 79 29.14 10.87 0.81
CA ARG A 79 28.72 10.22 -0.45
C ARG A 79 27.23 9.86 -0.44
N ASP A 80 26.75 9.25 0.64
CA ASP A 80 25.36 8.82 0.75
C ASP A 80 24.40 10.02 0.83
N GLU A 81 24.82 11.13 1.45
CA GLU A 81 24.10 12.40 1.41
C GLU A 81 24.05 12.98 -0.01
N LYS A 82 25.18 13.04 -0.71
CA LYS A 82 25.24 13.50 -2.11
C LYS A 82 24.38 12.65 -3.04
N ALA A 83 24.36 11.33 -2.82
CA ALA A 83 23.52 10.41 -3.59
C ALA A 83 22.03 10.63 -3.31
N ARG A 84 21.64 10.82 -2.03
CA ARG A 84 20.27 11.16 -1.65
C ARG A 84 19.81 12.51 -2.23
N ALA A 85 20.65 13.54 -2.15
CA ALA A 85 20.36 14.85 -2.71
C ALA A 85 20.20 14.80 -4.25
N THR A 86 21.05 14.03 -4.94
CA THR A 86 20.95 13.84 -6.40
C THR A 86 19.66 13.12 -6.79
N LYS A 87 19.29 12.07 -6.04
CA LYS A 87 18.03 11.34 -6.25
C LYS A 87 16.82 12.26 -6.03
N ALA A 88 16.78 12.99 -4.90
CA ALA A 88 15.69 13.92 -4.60
C ALA A 88 15.53 15.00 -5.68
N ARG A 89 16.64 15.53 -6.22
CA ARG A 89 16.60 16.47 -7.34
C ARG A 89 16.09 15.82 -8.63
N GLY A 90 16.49 14.58 -8.91
CA GLY A 90 15.97 13.80 -10.04
C GLY A 90 14.45 13.59 -9.94
N ASP A 91 13.97 13.22 -8.76
CA ASP A 91 12.54 13.02 -8.48
C ASP A 91 11.76 14.34 -8.64
N GLN A 92 12.31 15.48 -8.18
CA GLN A 92 11.71 16.80 -8.39
C GLN A 92 11.63 17.19 -9.88
N ILE A 93 12.67 16.93 -10.67
CA ILE A 93 12.67 17.21 -12.11
C ILE A 93 11.67 16.30 -12.82
N ALA A 94 11.59 15.03 -12.44
CA ALA A 94 10.61 14.09 -12.99
C ALA A 94 9.18 14.51 -12.67
N ALA A 95 8.91 14.96 -11.45
CA ALA A 95 7.62 15.52 -11.05
C ALA A 95 7.27 16.79 -11.87
N GLN A 96 8.22 17.72 -12.04
CA GLN A 96 8.02 18.91 -12.87
C GLN A 96 7.79 18.56 -14.35
N ALA A 97 8.54 17.61 -14.89
CA ALA A 97 8.36 17.15 -16.27
C ALA A 97 7.02 16.43 -16.45
N MET A 98 6.55 15.68 -15.47
CA MET A 98 5.23 15.05 -15.47
C MET A 98 4.10 16.09 -15.56
N LEU A 99 4.23 17.22 -14.85
CA LEU A 99 3.30 18.34 -14.95
C LEU A 99 3.35 18.99 -16.35
N GLY A 100 4.55 19.20 -16.90
CA GLY A 100 4.73 19.80 -18.22
C GLY A 100 4.31 18.92 -19.41
N PHE A 101 4.53 17.61 -19.33
CA PHE A 101 4.10 16.66 -20.37
C PHE A 101 2.59 16.42 -20.35
N ARG A 102 1.92 16.71 -19.24
CA ARG A 102 0.48 16.47 -19.13
C ARG A 102 -0.39 17.47 -19.88
N ASN A 103 0.05 18.69 -20.23
CA ASN A 103 -0.70 19.65 -21.09
C ASN A 103 -2.25 19.52 -20.96
N LEU A 104 -2.76 19.60 -19.72
CA LEU A 104 -4.18 19.56 -19.43
C LEU A 104 -4.58 20.98 -19.01
N ASP A 105 -5.55 21.54 -19.71
CA ASP A 105 -6.22 22.79 -19.36
C ASP A 105 -6.70 22.72 -17.90
N ALA A 106 -6.60 23.85 -17.22
CA ALA A 106 -6.65 24.04 -15.77
C ALA A 106 -8.01 23.77 -15.08
N ASP A 107 -8.88 22.90 -15.61
CA ASP A 107 -10.27 22.76 -15.16
C ASP A 107 -10.69 21.34 -14.73
N GLN A 108 -9.75 20.44 -14.41
CA GLN A 108 -10.06 19.17 -13.74
C GLN A 108 -9.04 18.86 -12.63
N GLU A 109 -9.13 19.64 -11.56
CA GLU A 109 -8.48 19.37 -10.27
C GLU A 109 -9.51 18.77 -9.28
N GLU A 110 -9.03 17.91 -8.38
CA GLU A 110 -9.76 16.97 -7.49
C GLU A 110 -10.11 15.65 -8.23
N GLU A 111 -9.28 14.60 -8.22
CA GLU A 111 -9.06 13.74 -7.04
C GLU A 111 -7.94 12.68 -7.26
N GLU A 112 -6.74 13.00 -7.78
CA GLU A 112 -5.65 11.99 -7.84
C GLU A 112 -4.28 12.56 -7.46
N GLY A 113 -4.13 12.84 -6.16
CA GLY A 113 -2.85 13.16 -5.54
C GLY A 113 -2.05 11.91 -5.16
N HIS A 114 -0.98 11.68 -5.93
CA HIS A 114 0.32 11.19 -5.44
C HIS A 114 0.47 9.71 -5.02
N LEU A 115 0.54 8.80 -5.99
CA LEU A 115 1.37 7.60 -5.87
C LEU A 115 2.09 7.35 -7.21
N THR A 116 3.40 7.06 -7.18
CA THR A 116 4.10 6.58 -8.39
C THR A 116 3.53 5.22 -8.78
N ALA A 117 3.66 4.79 -10.04
CA ALA A 117 3.10 3.49 -10.49
C ALA A 117 3.56 2.29 -9.63
N ASP A 118 4.76 2.36 -9.06
CA ASP A 118 5.29 1.36 -8.13
C ASP A 118 4.66 1.47 -6.73
N ASP A 119 4.41 2.69 -6.24
CA ASP A 119 3.70 2.91 -4.99
C ASP A 119 2.21 2.52 -5.11
N ILE A 120 1.57 2.80 -6.25
CA ILE A 120 0.22 2.30 -6.58
C ILE A 120 0.22 0.78 -6.56
N ARG A 121 1.21 0.14 -7.17
CA ARG A 121 1.30 -1.32 -7.18
C ARG A 121 1.47 -1.90 -5.77
N LYS A 122 2.37 -1.33 -4.97
CA LYS A 122 2.58 -1.76 -3.57
C LYS A 122 1.37 -1.50 -2.68
N MET A 123 0.69 -0.38 -2.89
CA MET A 123 -0.54 -0.05 -2.16
C MET A 123 -1.67 -1.00 -2.55
N SER A 124 -1.86 -1.27 -3.85
CA SER A 124 -2.81 -2.26 -4.36
C SER A 124 -2.51 -3.67 -3.85
N GLU A 125 -1.24 -4.08 -3.79
CA GLU A 125 -0.83 -5.37 -3.23
C GLU A 125 -1.11 -5.43 -1.71
N ALA A 126 -0.82 -4.37 -0.96
CA ALA A 126 -1.11 -4.28 0.48
C ALA A 126 -2.63 -4.27 0.77
N GLU A 127 -3.41 -3.55 -0.03
CA GLU A 127 -4.87 -3.53 0.04
C GLU A 127 -5.46 -4.89 -0.33
N TYR A 128 -4.94 -5.56 -1.37
CA TYR A 128 -5.34 -6.91 -1.72
C TYR A 128 -5.12 -7.89 -0.55
N HIS A 129 -3.97 -7.81 0.13
CA HIS A 129 -3.69 -8.65 1.29
C HIS A 129 -4.61 -8.35 2.48
N ARG A 130 -4.94 -7.08 2.75
CA ARG A 130 -5.91 -6.69 3.79
C ARG A 130 -7.32 -7.17 3.46
N ASN A 131 -7.77 -6.95 2.23
CA ASN A 131 -9.10 -7.37 1.76
C ASN A 131 -9.24 -8.89 1.79
N ARG A 132 -8.20 -9.64 1.42
CA ARG A 132 -8.20 -11.11 1.47
C ARG A 132 -8.27 -11.65 2.91
N VAL A 133 -7.60 -11.01 3.87
CA VAL A 133 -7.68 -11.39 5.29
C VAL A 133 -9.07 -11.06 5.86
N ALA A 134 -9.69 -9.96 5.44
CA ALA A 134 -11.05 -9.59 5.83
C ALA A 134 -12.13 -10.49 5.19
N GLU A 135 -11.96 -10.94 3.95
CA GLU A 135 -12.83 -11.96 3.33
C GLU A 135 -12.79 -13.30 4.09
N GLN A 136 -11.59 -13.72 4.53
CA GLN A 136 -11.43 -14.96 5.31
C GLN A 136 -12.09 -14.89 6.70
N ARG A 137 -12.23 -13.69 7.26
CA ARG A 137 -12.94 -13.44 8.52
C ARG A 137 -14.46 -13.29 8.35
N GLY A 138 -14.93 -13.16 7.10
CA GLY A 138 -16.34 -12.95 6.78
C GLY A 138 -16.80 -11.49 6.85
N ASP A 139 -15.87 -10.55 7.04
CA ASP A 139 -16.17 -9.12 7.14
C ASP A 139 -16.41 -8.47 5.77
N LEU A 140 -15.86 -9.08 4.71
CA LEU A 140 -16.08 -8.68 3.32
C LEU A 140 -16.62 -9.88 2.52
N VAL A 141 -17.68 -9.63 1.77
CA VAL A 141 -18.25 -10.60 0.82
C VAL A 141 -18.22 -10.00 -0.57
N ARG A 142 -17.80 -10.80 -1.56
CA ARG A 142 -17.79 -10.37 -2.97
C ARG A 142 -19.18 -9.90 -3.38
N ALA A 143 -19.26 -8.69 -3.93
CA ALA A 143 -20.51 -8.11 -4.42
C ALA A 143 -21.24 -9.03 -5.40
N ASP A 144 -20.52 -9.70 -6.30
CA ASP A 144 -21.09 -10.68 -7.23
C ASP A 144 -21.83 -11.82 -6.51
N ARG A 145 -21.28 -12.30 -5.40
CA ARG A 145 -21.87 -13.39 -4.61
C ARG A 145 -23.13 -12.93 -3.89
N VAL A 146 -23.11 -11.72 -3.34
CA VAL A 146 -24.29 -11.12 -2.70
C VAL A 146 -25.38 -10.87 -3.75
N ARG A 147 -25.02 -10.32 -4.91
CA ARG A 147 -25.94 -10.12 -6.04
C ARG A 147 -26.59 -11.43 -6.47
N ALA A 148 -25.80 -12.47 -6.72
CA ALA A 148 -26.31 -13.78 -7.13
C ALA A 148 -27.25 -14.39 -6.08
N LEU A 149 -26.91 -14.27 -4.79
CA LEU A 149 -27.76 -14.74 -3.69
C LEU A 149 -29.11 -13.99 -3.66
N PHE A 150 -29.09 -12.67 -3.78
CA PHE A 150 -30.31 -11.86 -3.80
C PHE A 150 -31.17 -12.17 -5.03
N GLU A 151 -30.56 -12.30 -6.21
CA GLU A 151 -31.26 -12.66 -7.45
C GLU A 151 -31.96 -14.01 -7.33
N GLU A 152 -31.23 -15.05 -6.90
CA GLU A 152 -31.80 -16.39 -6.73
C GLU A 152 -32.91 -16.41 -5.66
N SER A 153 -32.73 -15.68 -4.57
CA SER A 153 -33.72 -15.59 -3.49
C SER A 153 -35.00 -14.91 -3.96
N LEU A 154 -34.89 -13.80 -4.69
CA LEU A 154 -36.05 -13.07 -5.21
C LEU A 154 -36.80 -13.87 -6.27
N VAL A 155 -36.09 -14.61 -7.13
CA VAL A 155 -36.73 -15.53 -8.10
C VAL A 155 -37.53 -16.61 -7.37
N ARG A 156 -36.93 -17.27 -6.36
CA ARG A 156 -37.62 -18.32 -5.57
C ARG A 156 -38.85 -17.77 -4.83
N ILE A 157 -38.76 -16.57 -4.26
CA ILE A 157 -39.90 -15.90 -3.62
C ILE A 157 -40.98 -15.61 -4.65
N GLY A 158 -40.61 -15.08 -5.82
CA GLY A 158 -41.54 -14.82 -6.93
C GLY A 158 -42.32 -16.07 -7.34
N THR A 159 -41.63 -17.17 -7.65
CA THR A 159 -42.26 -18.44 -8.01
C THR A 159 -43.15 -18.99 -6.88
N SER A 160 -42.76 -18.79 -5.62
CA SER A 160 -43.57 -19.21 -4.48
C SER A 160 -44.85 -18.40 -4.34
N LEU A 161 -44.82 -17.10 -4.65
CA LEU A 161 -46.01 -16.23 -4.67
C LEU A 161 -46.92 -16.58 -5.84
N ASP A 162 -46.36 -16.87 -7.03
CA ASP A 162 -47.11 -17.23 -8.23
C ASP A 162 -47.89 -18.56 -8.04
N THR A 163 -47.32 -19.51 -7.29
CA THR A 163 -47.93 -20.84 -7.04
C THR A 163 -48.77 -20.91 -5.77
N LEU A 164 -48.79 -19.84 -4.96
CA LEU A 164 -49.53 -19.81 -3.70
C LEU A 164 -51.06 -19.89 -3.88
N PRO A 165 -51.69 -19.19 -4.85
CA PRO A 165 -53.13 -19.29 -5.08
C PRO A 165 -53.57 -20.72 -5.40
N ASP A 166 -52.86 -21.41 -6.32
CA ASP A 166 -53.11 -22.81 -6.68
C ASP A 166 -53.01 -23.74 -5.46
N PHE A 167 -51.98 -23.53 -4.64
CA PHE A 167 -51.81 -24.30 -3.41
C PHE A 167 -52.98 -24.11 -2.44
N LEU A 168 -53.46 -22.86 -2.29
CA LEU A 168 -54.57 -22.55 -1.41
C LEU A 168 -55.91 -23.09 -1.95
N GLU A 169 -56.12 -23.04 -3.27
CA GLU A 169 -57.27 -23.67 -3.93
C GLU A 169 -57.29 -25.17 -3.64
N MET A 170 -56.19 -25.87 -3.93
CA MET A 170 -56.11 -27.31 -3.76
C MET A 170 -56.23 -27.75 -2.29
N LYS A 171 -55.64 -26.98 -1.36
CA LYS A 171 -55.57 -27.36 0.05
C LYS A 171 -56.80 -26.96 0.86
N PHE A 172 -57.43 -25.83 0.54
CA PHE A 172 -58.53 -25.27 1.32
C PHE A 172 -59.86 -25.24 0.55
N GLY A 173 -59.88 -25.65 -0.72
CA GLY A 173 -61.09 -25.72 -1.53
C GLY A 173 -61.67 -24.35 -1.83
N LEU A 174 -60.81 -23.35 -2.08
CA LEU A 174 -61.23 -21.99 -2.40
C LEU A 174 -62.11 -21.97 -3.66
N THR A 175 -63.07 -21.05 -3.71
CA THR A 175 -63.84 -20.78 -4.94
C THR A 175 -63.01 -19.98 -5.93
N ALA A 176 -63.39 -20.00 -7.21
CA ALA A 176 -62.69 -19.24 -8.26
C ALA A 176 -62.60 -17.73 -7.95
N GLU A 177 -63.65 -17.15 -7.35
CA GLU A 177 -63.62 -15.74 -6.90
C GLU A 177 -62.60 -15.51 -5.79
N GLN A 178 -62.50 -16.44 -4.83
CA GLN A 178 -61.53 -16.34 -3.74
C GLN A 178 -60.08 -16.55 -4.22
N VAL A 179 -59.86 -17.40 -5.23
CA VAL A 179 -58.55 -17.57 -5.86
C VAL A 179 -58.13 -16.27 -6.55
N ALA A 180 -59.05 -15.64 -7.31
CA ALA A 180 -58.79 -14.36 -7.97
C ALA A 180 -58.45 -13.24 -6.96
N ASP A 181 -59.14 -13.19 -5.82
CA ASP A 181 -58.81 -12.25 -4.73
C ASP A 181 -57.39 -12.46 -4.17
N VAL A 182 -56.97 -13.73 -4.07
CA VAL A 182 -55.62 -14.08 -3.59
C VAL A 182 -54.57 -13.76 -4.64
N GLU A 183 -54.79 -14.07 -5.91
CA GLU A 183 -53.93 -13.69 -7.04
C GLU A 183 -53.70 -12.18 -7.06
N GLN A 184 -54.79 -11.41 -6.98
CA GLN A 184 -54.72 -9.95 -6.93
C GLN A 184 -53.89 -9.47 -5.72
N ARG A 185 -54.03 -10.13 -4.57
CA ARG A 185 -53.27 -9.78 -3.37
C ARG A 185 -51.79 -10.13 -3.50
N THR A 186 -51.43 -11.26 -4.09
CA THR A 186 -50.04 -11.65 -4.33
C THR A 186 -49.36 -10.71 -5.33
N ASP A 187 -50.07 -10.27 -6.37
CA ASP A 187 -49.58 -9.28 -7.33
C ASP A 187 -49.34 -7.92 -6.67
N GLN A 188 -50.31 -7.43 -5.89
CA GLN A 188 -50.15 -6.19 -5.12
C GLN A 188 -48.94 -6.25 -4.17
N LEU A 189 -48.71 -7.41 -3.53
CA LEU A 189 -47.56 -7.60 -2.66
C LEU A 189 -46.24 -7.53 -3.46
N ARG A 190 -46.19 -8.15 -4.65
CA ARG A 190 -45.02 -8.11 -5.54
C ARG A 190 -44.70 -6.68 -5.96
N GLU A 191 -45.71 -5.91 -6.35
CA GLU A 191 -45.54 -4.50 -6.75
C GLU A 191 -45.09 -3.62 -5.59
N LYS A 192 -45.61 -3.88 -4.39
CA LYS A 192 -45.16 -3.18 -3.19
C LYS A 192 -43.68 -3.49 -2.88
N ILE A 193 -43.28 -4.76 -2.90
CA ILE A 193 -41.89 -5.18 -2.66
C ILE A 193 -40.95 -4.52 -3.68
N ARG A 194 -41.34 -4.48 -4.96
CA ARG A 194 -40.56 -3.77 -5.99
C ARG A 194 -40.39 -2.29 -5.66
N GLY A 195 -41.48 -1.59 -5.32
CA GLY A 195 -41.43 -0.17 -4.96
C GLY A 195 -40.56 0.11 -3.73
N ASP A 196 -40.66 -0.72 -2.70
CA ASP A 196 -39.84 -0.61 -1.49
C ASP A 196 -38.34 -0.82 -1.80
N LEU A 197 -38.00 -1.78 -2.68
CA LEU A 197 -36.62 -2.02 -3.13
C LEU A 197 -36.07 -0.86 -3.97
N GLU A 198 -36.86 -0.30 -4.89
CA GLU A 198 -36.48 0.89 -5.68
C GLU A 198 -36.23 2.11 -4.80
N GLU A 199 -37.05 2.32 -3.78
CA GLU A 199 -36.89 3.40 -2.82
C GLU A 199 -35.63 3.21 -1.94
N LEU A 200 -35.36 1.98 -1.51
CA LEU A 200 -34.14 1.65 -0.78
C LEU A 200 -32.88 1.87 -1.64
N LEU A 201 -32.93 1.57 -2.93
CA LEU A 201 -31.83 1.83 -3.87
C LEU A 201 -31.61 3.32 -4.15
N ARG A 202 -32.68 4.13 -4.11
CA ARG A 202 -32.61 5.58 -4.31
C ARG A 202 -31.99 6.32 -3.13
N ARG A 203 -32.08 5.77 -1.92
CA ARG A 203 -31.47 6.36 -0.73
C ARG A 203 -29.94 6.25 -0.85
N PRO A 204 -29.19 7.36 -0.68
CA PRO A 204 -27.72 7.29 -0.67
C PRO A 204 -27.30 6.35 0.45
N GLY A 205 -26.59 5.27 0.08
CA GLY A 205 -26.24 4.19 0.99
C GLY A 205 -25.40 4.72 2.15
N ALA A 206 -25.94 4.68 3.36
CA ALA A 206 -25.12 4.76 4.56
C ALA A 206 -24.32 3.45 4.64
N VAL A 207 -23.00 3.54 4.53
CA VAL A 207 -22.10 2.43 4.85
C VAL A 207 -22.25 2.17 6.35
N LEU A 208 -23.16 1.25 6.70
CA LEU A 208 -23.25 0.74 8.07
C LEU A 208 -22.13 -0.28 8.23
N ALA A 209 -21.07 0.10 8.95
CA ALA A 209 -20.07 -0.84 9.40
C ALA A 209 -20.79 -1.94 10.21
N ILE A 210 -20.79 -3.16 9.68
CA ILE A 210 -21.21 -4.36 10.42
C ILE A 210 -20.09 -4.63 11.43
N GLY A 211 -20.11 -3.92 12.56
CA GLY A 211 -19.06 -4.00 13.58
C GLY A 211 -19.42 -3.40 14.93
N ASP A 212 -20.30 -2.40 15.00
CA ASP A 212 -20.49 -1.62 16.24
C ASP A 212 -21.51 -2.17 17.25
N ARG A 213 -21.90 -3.45 17.16
CA ARG A 213 -22.77 -4.07 18.18
C ARG A 213 -22.20 -5.36 18.74
N GLN A 214 -21.00 -5.29 19.31
CA GLN A 214 -20.60 -6.22 20.37
C GLN A 214 -20.01 -5.46 21.55
N GLY A 215 -20.77 -5.41 22.64
CA GLY A 215 -20.27 -5.09 23.97
C GLY A 215 -20.91 -3.85 24.60
N GLU A 216 -22.06 -4.05 25.26
CA GLU A 216 -22.37 -3.48 26.57
C GLU A 216 -23.76 -4.01 27.02
N LEU A 217 -23.81 -5.29 27.39
CA LEU A 217 -24.71 -5.72 28.45
C LEU A 217 -23.87 -5.72 29.72
N GLY A 218 -23.87 -4.56 30.39
CA GLY A 218 -23.38 -4.41 31.75
C GLY A 218 -24.22 -5.27 32.70
N VAL A 219 -23.50 -5.89 33.64
CA VAL A 219 -23.96 -6.69 34.77
C VAL A 219 -25.02 -5.98 35.60
#